data_AF-A0A0B6AR65-F1
#
_entry.id   AF-A0A0B6AR65-F1
#
_cell.length_a   1.000
_cell.length_b   1.000
_cell.length_c   1.000
_cell.angle_alpha   90.00
_cell.angle_beta   90.00
_cell.angle_gamma   90.00
#
_symmetry.space_group_name_H-M   'P 1'
#
loop_
_entity.id
_entity.type
_entity.pdbx_description
1 polymer ?
#
loop_
_entity_poly.entity_id
_entity_poly.type
_entity_poly.pdbx_seq_one_letter_code
_entity_poly.pdbx_strand_id
1 'polypeptide(L)'
;MINSNDRITTPQATVVVINFILGTGILTLPRTVAEQVKTPDVWLSVILGGIIAMIAGVIMVKLSQRFPEKTFYQYSQEIVGKWMGKLFSFFIIGYFLVLGGFHARSLAEVTGYLLLEGTPKWAIIMPFMWASLYLIRGGINPIARLFEIILPITVILFLLVAFMSIKIFEVDNLRPVLGSGITPVLKGIKTTALAFTGPEIMLLILAFMKEPNKAVKAVLIGTAIPLLLYVITVVMVIGAFSVDGVVTRTWPTLDLIRSYELTGLIFERFDSLLLVVWIMQMFTSFTVNHYAASLGLSQLFQKNIHPFMYGVLPVIYLISMIPKNINDVFKVGDMVGNAALVLFGFLPLLLLIISKVKGRKYETNL
;
A
#
# COMPACT_ATOMS: atom_id res chain seq x y z
N MET A 1 -10.48 -5.83 23.00
CA MET A 1 -9.17 -5.78 23.69
C MET A 1 -8.16 -6.49 22.80
N ILE A 2 -6.92 -6.00 22.74
CA ILE A 2 -5.84 -6.67 22.01
C ILE A 2 -5.52 -7.98 22.73
N ASN A 3 -5.46 -9.09 22.01
CA ASN A 3 -5.08 -10.37 22.60
C ASN A 3 -3.62 -10.29 23.05
N SER A 4 -3.28 -10.69 24.27
CA SER A 4 -1.92 -10.64 24.81
C SER A 4 -0.91 -11.40 23.95
N ASN A 5 -1.38 -12.39 23.18
CA ASN A 5 -0.56 -13.20 22.28
C ASN A 5 -0.28 -12.53 20.92
N ASP A 6 -1.01 -11.47 20.56
CA ASP A 6 -0.84 -10.75 19.29
C ASP A 6 0.25 -9.67 19.42
N ARG A 7 1.52 -10.10 19.37
CA ARG A 7 2.69 -9.23 19.48
C ARG A 7 3.70 -9.46 18.36
N ILE A 8 3.95 -8.42 17.57
CA ILE A 8 4.90 -8.45 16.45
C ILE A 8 6.23 -7.79 16.81
N THR A 9 7.32 -8.30 16.23
CA THR A 9 8.66 -7.71 16.36
C THR A 9 8.79 -6.45 15.49
N THR A 10 9.83 -5.65 15.72
CA THR A 10 10.11 -4.47 14.88
C THR A 10 10.31 -4.86 13.39
N PRO A 11 11.09 -5.90 13.03
CA PRO A 11 11.18 -6.36 11.65
C PRO A 11 9.82 -6.77 11.05
N GLN A 12 8.98 -7.46 11.81
CA GLN A 12 7.64 -7.85 11.35
C GLN A 12 6.76 -6.63 11.06
N ALA A 13 6.79 -5.60 11.91
CA ALA A 13 6.10 -4.35 11.64
C ALA A 13 6.63 -3.66 10.37
N THR A 14 7.95 -3.62 10.19
CA THR A 14 8.58 -3.10 8.97
C THR A 14 8.08 -3.83 7.74
N VAL A 15 8.09 -5.17 7.75
CA VAL A 15 7.66 -6.02 6.63
C VAL A 15 6.17 -5.83 6.30
N VAL A 16 5.32 -5.60 7.32
CA VAL A 16 3.91 -5.23 7.11
C VAL A 16 3.78 -3.92 6.35
N VAL A 17 4.55 -2.89 6.74
CA VAL A 17 4.55 -1.60 6.03
C VAL A 17 5.05 -1.77 4.59
N ILE A 18 6.13 -2.51 4.35
CA ILE A 18 6.68 -2.71 2.99
C ILE A 18 5.66 -3.35 2.06
N ASN A 19 5.09 -4.50 2.45
CA ASN A 19 4.15 -5.23 1.60
C ASN A 19 2.85 -4.44 1.38
N PHE A 20 2.42 -3.65 2.36
CA PHE A 20 1.23 -2.84 2.21
C PHE A 20 1.44 -1.66 1.24
N ILE A 21 2.63 -1.06 1.23
CA ILE A 21 2.98 -0.03 0.25
C ILE A 21 3.11 -0.63 -1.15
N LEU A 22 3.84 -1.75 -1.29
CA LEU A 22 4.15 -2.31 -2.61
C LEU A 22 2.90 -2.60 -3.46
N GLY A 23 1.88 -3.22 -2.86
CA GLY A 23 0.50 -3.36 -3.36
C GLY A 23 0.32 -3.24 -4.88
N THR A 24 -0.52 -2.29 -5.31
CA THR A 24 -0.74 -1.96 -6.73
C THR A 24 0.12 -0.79 -7.21
N GLY A 25 0.76 -0.05 -6.30
CA GLY A 25 1.50 1.17 -6.63
C GLY A 25 2.63 0.91 -7.62
N ILE A 26 3.37 -0.18 -7.47
CA ILE A 26 4.51 -0.51 -8.34
C ILE A 26 4.13 -0.73 -9.81
N LEU A 27 2.89 -1.15 -10.07
CA LEU A 27 2.42 -1.45 -11.43
C LEU A 27 1.89 -0.22 -12.17
N THR A 28 1.38 0.74 -11.41
CA THR A 28 0.63 1.89 -11.93
C THR A 28 1.43 3.18 -11.86
N LEU A 29 2.33 3.30 -10.89
CA LEU A 29 3.08 4.50 -10.60
C LEU A 29 3.79 5.07 -11.84
N PRO A 30 4.57 4.30 -12.63
CA PRO A 30 5.25 4.89 -13.79
C PRO A 30 4.32 5.64 -14.74
N ARG A 31 3.12 5.07 -15.00
CA ARG A 31 2.10 5.72 -15.83
C ARG A 31 1.59 7.00 -15.19
N THR A 32 1.10 6.91 -13.95
CA THR A 32 0.36 8.00 -13.30
C THR A 32 1.24 9.21 -13.04
N VAL A 33 2.50 9.01 -12.66
CA VAL A 33 3.43 10.13 -12.49
C VAL A 33 3.99 10.63 -13.83
N ALA A 34 4.22 9.78 -14.83
CA ALA A 34 4.61 10.25 -16.18
C ALA A 34 3.52 11.12 -16.82
N GLU A 35 2.24 10.77 -16.66
CA GLU A 35 1.11 11.55 -17.18
C GLU A 35 1.02 12.95 -16.56
N GLN A 36 1.40 13.09 -15.29
CA GLN A 36 1.39 14.35 -14.56
C GLN A 36 2.64 15.20 -14.77
N VAL A 37 3.83 14.58 -14.75
CA VAL A 37 5.12 15.27 -14.86
C VAL A 37 5.42 15.59 -16.33
N LYS A 38 5.11 14.68 -17.27
CA LYS A 38 5.36 14.79 -18.71
C LYS A 38 6.83 15.03 -19.10
N THR A 39 7.77 14.74 -18.21
CA THR A 39 9.22 14.82 -18.44
C THR A 39 9.88 13.56 -17.89
N PRO A 40 11.10 13.19 -18.35
CA PRO A 40 11.82 12.02 -17.84
C PRO A 40 12.20 12.12 -16.35
N ASP A 41 12.08 13.30 -15.74
CA ASP A 41 12.41 13.58 -14.33
C ASP A 41 11.41 13.00 -13.31
N VAL A 42 10.53 12.11 -13.79
CA VAL A 42 9.52 11.37 -13.01
C VAL A 42 10.12 10.79 -11.72
N TRP A 43 11.31 10.20 -11.81
CA TRP A 43 11.99 9.55 -10.69
C TRP A 43 12.31 10.50 -9.53
N LEU A 44 12.61 11.79 -9.80
CA LEU A 44 12.80 12.80 -8.76
C LEU A 44 11.49 13.06 -8.00
N SER A 45 10.36 13.08 -8.71
CA SER A 45 9.04 13.23 -8.08
C SER A 45 8.75 12.07 -7.15
N VAL A 46 9.16 10.85 -7.50
CA VAL A 46 8.99 9.65 -6.68
C VAL A 46 9.81 9.76 -5.38
N ILE A 47 11.05 10.24 -5.47
CA ILE A 47 11.90 10.48 -4.29
C ILE A 47 11.24 11.49 -3.33
N LEU A 48 10.79 12.63 -3.85
CA LEU A 48 10.15 13.66 -3.04
C LEU A 48 8.83 13.16 -2.42
N GLY A 49 8.03 12.41 -3.18
CA GLY A 49 6.80 11.79 -2.69
C GLY A 49 7.05 10.79 -1.57
N GLY A 50 8.09 9.95 -1.70
CA GLY A 50 8.49 8.99 -0.68
C GLY A 50 8.97 9.67 0.61
N ILE A 51 9.72 10.77 0.49
CA ILE A 51 10.13 11.57 1.66
C ILE A 51 8.91 12.15 2.38
N ILE A 52 7.93 12.68 1.64
CA ILE A 52 6.69 13.19 2.24
C ILE A 52 5.91 12.08 2.94
N ALA A 53 5.82 10.90 2.34
CA ALA A 53 5.18 9.74 2.95
C ALA A 53 5.91 9.28 4.22
N MET A 54 7.25 9.32 4.24
CA MET A 54 8.05 9.05 5.45
C MET A 54 7.75 10.05 6.56
N ILE A 55 7.67 11.34 6.24
CA ILE A 55 7.34 12.39 7.21
C ILE A 55 5.94 12.15 7.79
N ALA A 56 4.94 11.89 6.94
CA ALA A 56 3.59 11.55 7.38
C ALA A 56 3.59 10.29 8.26
N GLY A 57 4.32 9.25 7.86
CA GLY A 57 4.53 8.02 8.64
C GLY A 57 5.10 8.29 10.03
N VAL A 58 6.11 9.16 10.13
CA VAL A 58 6.69 9.55 11.42
C VAL A 58 5.68 10.31 12.28
N ILE A 59 4.88 11.22 11.71
CA ILE A 59 3.80 11.93 12.43
C ILE A 59 2.80 10.93 13.01
N MET A 60 2.36 9.96 12.20
CA MET A 60 1.44 8.91 12.62
C MET A 60 2.01 8.04 13.74
N VAL A 61 3.28 7.64 13.62
CA VAL A 61 3.97 6.91 14.69
C VAL A 61 4.08 7.74 15.96
N LYS A 62 4.46 9.02 15.86
CA LYS A 62 4.58 9.91 17.03
C LYS A 62 3.24 10.14 17.72
N LEU A 63 2.14 10.18 16.97
CA LEU A 63 0.79 10.19 17.54
C LEU A 63 0.52 8.89 18.30
N SER A 64 0.67 7.74 17.64
CA SER A 64 0.39 6.43 18.26
C SER A 64 1.29 6.11 19.45
N GLN A 65 2.56 6.54 19.47
CA GLN A 65 3.48 6.36 20.61
C GLN A 65 3.00 7.03 21.90
N ARG A 66 2.12 8.03 21.82
CA ARG A 66 1.53 8.69 22.99
C ARG A 66 0.39 7.90 23.63
N PHE A 67 -0.08 6.86 22.95
CA PHE A 67 -1.17 6.00 23.39
C PHE A 67 -0.74 4.53 23.28
N PRO A 68 0.17 4.07 24.16
CA PRO A 68 0.64 2.69 24.15
C PRO A 68 -0.52 1.70 24.20
N GLU A 69 -0.40 0.59 23.48
CA GLU A 69 -1.37 -0.52 23.45
C GLU A 69 -2.79 -0.16 22.97
N LYS A 70 -2.97 1.04 22.40
CA LYS A 70 -4.23 1.49 21.84
C LYS A 70 -4.07 1.74 20.35
N THR A 71 -5.01 1.25 19.57
CA THR A 71 -5.11 1.58 18.16
C THR A 71 -5.75 2.96 17.98
N PHE A 72 -5.67 3.52 16.78
CA PHE A 72 -6.39 4.74 16.43
C PHE A 72 -7.88 4.71 16.77
N TYR A 73 -8.54 3.58 16.54
CA TYR A 73 -9.97 3.42 16.81
C TYR A 73 -10.31 3.60 18.29
N GLN A 74 -9.34 3.39 19.19
CA GLN A 74 -9.48 3.58 20.62
C GLN A 74 -9.02 4.97 21.05
N TYR A 75 -7.78 5.36 20.74
CA TYR A 75 -7.23 6.62 21.26
C TYR A 75 -7.85 7.86 20.62
N SER A 76 -8.40 7.78 19.41
CA SER A 76 -9.10 8.92 18.80
C SER A 76 -10.27 9.40 19.68
N GLN A 77 -10.98 8.47 20.32
CA GLN A 77 -12.07 8.77 21.26
C GLN A 77 -11.57 9.43 22.55
N GLU A 78 -10.33 9.18 22.95
CA GLU A 78 -9.70 9.81 24.13
C GLU A 78 -9.21 11.23 23.83
N ILE A 79 -8.79 11.51 22.59
CA ILE A 79 -8.30 12.84 22.19
C ILE A 79 -9.45 13.82 22.01
N VAL A 80 -10.45 13.45 21.20
CA VAL A 80 -11.53 14.36 20.75
C VAL A 80 -12.91 14.00 21.32
N GLY A 81 -13.01 13.00 22.19
CA GLY A 81 -14.26 12.53 22.77
C GLY A 81 -14.93 11.42 21.96
N LYS A 82 -15.88 10.72 22.58
CA LYS A 82 -16.50 9.49 22.04
C LYS A 82 -17.17 9.70 20.69
N TRP A 83 -17.94 10.78 20.51
CA TRP A 83 -18.68 11.05 19.27
C TRP A 83 -17.75 11.34 18.09
N MET A 84 -16.87 12.33 18.23
CA MET A 84 -15.93 12.70 17.17
C MET A 84 -14.91 11.59 16.88
N GLY A 85 -14.41 10.90 17.91
CA GLY A 85 -13.49 9.78 17.72
C GLY A 85 -14.12 8.61 16.98
N LYS A 86 -15.39 8.30 17.27
CA LYS A 86 -16.16 7.29 16.51
C LYS A 86 -16.38 7.70 15.06
N LEU A 87 -16.67 8.99 14.80
CA LEU A 87 -16.82 9.50 13.44
C LEU A 87 -15.53 9.37 12.62
N PHE A 88 -14.38 9.76 13.17
CA PHE A 88 -13.08 9.58 12.50
C PHE A 88 -12.73 8.12 12.30
N SER A 89 -13.02 7.27 13.28
CA SER A 89 -12.85 5.83 13.16
C SER A 89 -13.70 5.25 12.03
N PHE A 90 -14.94 5.70 11.87
CA PHE A 90 -15.83 5.28 10.79
C PHE A 90 -15.28 5.65 9.42
N PHE A 91 -14.75 6.87 9.24
CA PHE A 91 -14.12 7.27 7.98
C PHE A 91 -12.88 6.42 7.64
N ILE A 92 -12.04 6.10 8.62
CA ILE A 92 -10.88 5.23 8.41
C ILE A 92 -11.29 3.79 8.09
N ILE A 93 -12.32 3.26 8.74
CA ILE A 93 -12.89 1.95 8.39
C ILE A 93 -13.40 1.98 6.94
N GLY A 94 -14.16 3.02 6.57
CA GLY A 94 -14.64 3.22 5.20
C GLY A 94 -13.50 3.29 4.18
N TYR A 95 -12.41 3.99 4.51
CA TYR A 95 -11.20 4.02 3.68
C TYR A 95 -10.64 2.62 3.45
N PHE A 96 -10.41 1.83 4.51
CA PHE A 96 -9.88 0.47 4.37
C PHE A 96 -10.85 -0.47 3.61
N LEU A 97 -12.16 -0.29 3.74
CA LEU A 97 -13.14 -1.03 2.94
C LEU A 97 -13.04 -0.69 1.45
N VAL A 98 -12.96 0.60 1.12
CA VAL A 98 -12.85 1.05 -0.28
C VAL A 98 -11.50 0.63 -0.89
N LEU A 99 -10.40 0.81 -0.15
CA LEU A 99 -9.06 0.40 -0.59
C LEU A 99 -8.96 -1.14 -0.73
N GLY A 100 -9.60 -1.90 0.17
CA GLY A 100 -9.75 -3.35 0.02
C GLY A 100 -10.50 -3.75 -1.25
N GLY A 101 -11.60 -3.05 -1.58
CA GLY A 101 -12.36 -3.28 -2.81
C GLY A 101 -11.58 -2.92 -4.06
N PHE A 102 -10.82 -1.83 -4.03
CA PHE A 102 -9.90 -1.44 -5.08
C PHE A 102 -8.82 -2.51 -5.33
N HIS A 103 -8.20 -3.05 -4.28
CA HIS A 103 -7.21 -4.12 -4.42
C HIS A 103 -7.82 -5.42 -4.95
N ALA A 104 -8.98 -5.83 -4.45
CA ALA A 104 -9.70 -7.00 -4.97
C ALA A 104 -10.04 -6.84 -6.46
N ARG A 105 -10.49 -5.64 -6.85
CA ARG A 105 -10.82 -5.33 -8.24
C ARG A 105 -9.60 -5.30 -9.14
N SER A 106 -8.50 -4.69 -8.68
CA SER A 106 -7.22 -4.62 -9.40
C SER A 106 -6.63 -6.00 -9.62
N LEU A 107 -6.69 -6.86 -8.58
CA LEU A 107 -6.30 -8.26 -8.67
C LEU A 107 -7.10 -8.97 -9.76
N ALA A 108 -8.43 -8.81 -9.77
CA ALA A 108 -9.28 -9.45 -10.77
C ALA A 108 -8.97 -9.00 -12.20
N GLU A 109 -8.69 -7.70 -12.41
CA GLU A 109 -8.32 -7.17 -13.72
C GLU A 109 -6.97 -7.74 -14.18
N VAL A 110 -5.95 -7.72 -13.32
CA VAL A 110 -4.60 -8.18 -13.68
C VAL A 110 -4.57 -9.70 -13.88
N THR A 111 -5.18 -10.48 -12.99
CA THR A 111 -5.23 -11.94 -13.12
C THR A 111 -6.10 -12.36 -14.31
N GLY A 112 -7.25 -11.72 -14.52
CA GLY A 112 -8.13 -12.02 -15.65
C GLY A 112 -7.48 -11.68 -16.99
N TYR A 113 -6.76 -10.55 -17.08
CA TYR A 113 -6.09 -10.14 -18.31
C TYR A 113 -4.89 -11.03 -18.67
N LEU A 114 -4.18 -11.59 -17.69
CA LEU A 114 -2.87 -12.23 -17.94
C LEU A 114 -2.84 -13.74 -17.78
N LEU A 115 -3.71 -14.30 -16.93
CA LEU A 115 -3.67 -15.72 -16.59
C LEU A 115 -4.97 -16.44 -16.91
N LEU A 116 -6.11 -15.77 -16.68
CA LEU A 116 -7.43 -16.39 -16.65
C LEU A 116 -8.42 -15.64 -17.55
N GLU A 117 -8.04 -15.38 -18.80
CA GLU A 117 -8.89 -14.70 -19.77
C GLU A 117 -10.24 -15.41 -19.91
N GLY A 118 -11.33 -14.63 -19.96
CA GLY A 118 -12.70 -15.15 -20.00
C GLY A 118 -13.24 -15.66 -18.66
N THR A 119 -12.43 -15.74 -17.59
CA THR A 119 -12.91 -16.14 -16.27
C THR A 119 -13.72 -15.02 -15.61
N PRO A 120 -14.93 -15.30 -15.08
CA PRO A 120 -15.71 -14.31 -14.35
C PRO A 120 -14.96 -13.74 -13.13
N LYS A 121 -15.04 -12.42 -12.92
CA LYS A 121 -14.35 -11.70 -11.83
C LYS A 121 -14.64 -12.29 -10.44
N TRP A 122 -15.87 -12.75 -10.20
CA TRP A 122 -16.25 -13.35 -8.93
C TRP A 122 -15.46 -14.62 -8.62
N ALA A 123 -15.17 -15.44 -9.64
CA ALA A 123 -14.42 -16.69 -9.52
C ALA A 123 -12.94 -16.43 -9.24
N ILE A 124 -12.42 -15.28 -9.68
CA ILE A 124 -11.07 -14.83 -9.34
C ILE A 124 -11.04 -14.28 -7.92
N ILE A 125 -11.95 -13.36 -7.55
CA ILE A 125 -11.88 -12.61 -6.28
C ILE A 125 -12.16 -13.51 -5.07
N MET A 126 -13.15 -14.40 -5.15
CA MET A 126 -13.62 -15.17 -4.00
C MET A 126 -12.50 -16.02 -3.35
N PRO A 127 -11.69 -16.81 -4.09
CA PRO A 127 -10.56 -17.54 -3.51
C PRO A 127 -9.61 -16.67 -2.68
N PHE A 128 -9.25 -15.48 -3.17
CA PHE A 128 -8.37 -14.57 -2.42
C PHE A 128 -9.04 -14.01 -1.16
N MET A 129 -10.35 -13.72 -1.23
CA MET A 129 -11.12 -13.29 -0.07
C MET A 129 -11.16 -14.36 1.02
N TRP A 130 -11.41 -15.62 0.65
CA TRP A 130 -11.42 -16.76 1.59
C TRP A 130 -10.03 -17.04 2.17
N ALA A 131 -8.98 -16.99 1.35
CA ALA A 131 -7.60 -17.15 1.81
C ALA A 131 -7.21 -16.04 2.79
N SER A 132 -7.61 -14.80 2.52
CA SER A 132 -7.40 -13.67 3.41
C SER A 132 -8.15 -13.85 4.73
N LEU A 133 -9.42 -14.26 4.68
CA LEU A 133 -10.21 -14.57 5.86
C LEU A 133 -9.53 -15.64 6.74
N TYR A 134 -9.09 -16.74 6.13
CA TYR A 134 -8.36 -17.79 6.84
C TYR A 134 -7.12 -17.23 7.56
N LEU A 135 -6.33 -16.40 6.86
CA LEU A 135 -5.13 -15.79 7.40
C LEU A 135 -5.43 -14.83 8.57
N ILE A 136 -6.38 -13.91 8.40
CA ILE A 136 -6.67 -12.89 9.43
C ILE A 136 -7.35 -13.49 10.67
N ARG A 137 -8.01 -14.66 10.57
CA ARG A 137 -8.58 -15.35 11.73
C ARG A 137 -7.51 -15.70 12.77
N GLY A 138 -6.26 -15.87 12.37
CA GLY A 138 -5.14 -16.11 13.26
C GLY A 138 -4.51 -14.84 13.86
N GLY A 139 -5.06 -13.65 13.58
CA GLY A 139 -4.58 -12.37 14.12
C GLY A 139 -3.44 -11.75 13.31
N ILE A 140 -2.71 -10.83 13.92
CA ILE A 140 -1.64 -10.07 13.25
C ILE A 140 -0.36 -10.88 13.04
N ASN A 141 -0.09 -11.88 13.91
CA ASN A 141 1.15 -12.66 13.84
C ASN A 141 1.24 -13.51 12.56
N PRO A 142 0.21 -14.26 12.12
CA PRO A 142 0.26 -15.00 10.86
C PRO A 142 0.37 -14.09 9.64
N ILE A 143 -0.28 -12.92 9.66
CA ILE A 143 -0.16 -11.90 8.60
C ILE A 143 1.30 -11.48 8.46
N ALA A 144 1.94 -11.09 9.56
CA ALA A 144 3.34 -10.68 9.55
C ALA A 144 4.28 -11.81 9.08
N ARG A 145 4.09 -13.05 9.55
CA ARG A 145 4.89 -14.21 9.14
C ARG A 145 4.76 -14.52 7.66
N LEU A 146 3.55 -14.45 7.10
CA LEU A 146 3.37 -14.65 5.67
C LEU A 146 4.10 -13.56 4.87
N PHE A 147 4.05 -12.32 5.35
CA PHE A 147 4.69 -11.21 4.65
C PHE A 147 6.22 -11.29 4.74
N GLU A 148 6.78 -11.88 5.82
CA GLU A 148 8.21 -12.20 5.94
C GLU A 148 8.66 -13.20 4.88
N ILE A 149 7.77 -14.10 4.42
CA ILE A 149 8.05 -15.06 3.35
C ILE A 149 7.88 -14.40 1.97
N ILE A 150 6.81 -13.62 1.78
CA ILE A 150 6.49 -12.99 0.49
C ILE A 150 7.52 -11.92 0.11
N LEU A 151 8.03 -11.15 1.07
CA LEU A 151 8.91 -10.02 0.79
C LEU A 151 10.24 -10.42 0.10
N PRO A 152 11.03 -11.38 0.62
CA PRO A 152 12.27 -11.79 -0.05
C PRO A 152 12.02 -12.31 -1.46
N ILE A 153 10.96 -13.10 -1.67
CA ILE A 153 10.57 -13.60 -2.99
C ILE A 153 10.28 -12.42 -3.93
N THR A 154 9.55 -11.43 -3.44
CA THR A 154 9.21 -10.22 -4.20
C THR A 154 10.45 -9.43 -4.58
N VAL A 155 11.37 -9.20 -3.65
CA VAL A 155 12.61 -8.45 -3.90
C VAL A 155 13.51 -9.19 -4.89
N ILE A 156 13.71 -10.50 -4.73
CA ILE A 156 14.55 -11.30 -5.64
C ILE A 156 14.01 -11.25 -7.06
N LEU A 157 12.71 -11.53 -7.23
CA LEU A 157 12.09 -11.55 -8.55
C LEU A 157 12.02 -10.15 -9.17
N PHE A 158 11.78 -9.11 -8.37
CA PHE A 158 11.87 -7.74 -8.84
C PHE A 158 13.27 -7.37 -9.34
N LEU A 159 14.33 -7.70 -8.57
CA LEU A 159 15.70 -7.42 -8.98
C LEU A 159 16.09 -8.18 -10.24
N LEU A 160 15.59 -9.41 -10.41
CA LEU A 160 15.78 -10.18 -11.63
C LEU A 160 15.13 -9.49 -12.84
N VAL A 161 13.90 -9.01 -12.69
CA VAL A 161 13.21 -8.22 -13.73
C VAL A 161 13.98 -6.95 -14.07
N ALA A 162 14.42 -6.21 -13.05
CA ALA A 162 15.20 -5.00 -13.25
C ALA A 162 16.51 -5.28 -13.98
N PHE A 163 17.21 -6.37 -13.64
CA PHE A 163 18.44 -6.78 -14.31
C PHE A 163 18.19 -7.17 -15.77
N MET A 164 17.16 -7.98 -16.05
CA MET A 164 16.78 -8.33 -17.42
C MET A 164 16.42 -7.09 -18.23
N SER A 165 15.87 -6.07 -17.55
CA SER A 165 15.39 -4.86 -18.20
C SER A 165 16.47 -3.96 -18.78
N ILE A 166 17.74 -4.21 -18.45
CA ILE A 166 18.87 -3.49 -19.00
C ILE A 166 18.99 -3.70 -20.52
N LYS A 167 18.48 -4.82 -21.06
CA LYS A 167 18.63 -5.15 -22.49
C LYS A 167 17.92 -4.22 -23.47
N ILE A 168 16.83 -3.56 -23.05
CA ILE A 168 16.10 -2.60 -23.90
C ILE A 168 16.13 -1.19 -23.30
N PHE A 169 16.98 -0.98 -22.30
CA PHE A 169 17.08 0.28 -21.60
C PHE A 169 17.87 1.27 -22.44
N GLU A 170 17.22 2.36 -22.85
CA GLU A 170 17.83 3.45 -23.59
C GLU A 170 18.03 4.65 -22.67
N VAL A 171 19.29 4.98 -22.36
CA VAL A 171 19.63 6.06 -21.42
C VAL A 171 19.14 7.44 -21.90
N ASP A 172 19.01 7.62 -23.20
CA ASP A 172 18.56 8.88 -23.80
C ASP A 172 17.08 9.15 -23.50
N ASN A 173 16.29 8.12 -23.19
CA ASN A 173 14.91 8.30 -22.71
C ASN A 173 14.83 8.97 -21.33
N LEU A 174 15.95 9.04 -20.58
CA LEU A 174 16.04 9.74 -19.30
C LEU A 174 16.68 11.14 -19.43
N ARG A 175 17.03 11.56 -20.66
CA ARG A 175 17.73 12.82 -20.93
C ARG A 175 16.85 13.77 -21.76
N PRO A 176 17.07 15.09 -21.64
CA PRO A 176 17.91 15.75 -20.64
C PRO A 176 17.27 15.72 -19.24
N VAL A 177 18.10 15.61 -18.19
CA VAL A 177 17.65 15.71 -16.79
C VAL A 177 17.38 17.18 -16.47
N LEU A 178 16.19 17.46 -15.94
CA LEU A 178 15.68 18.80 -15.60
C LEU A 178 15.67 19.76 -16.79
N GLY A 179 15.51 19.26 -18.03
CA GLY A 179 15.46 20.10 -19.23
C GLY A 179 14.30 21.10 -19.22
N SER A 180 13.21 20.80 -18.51
CA SER A 180 12.07 21.71 -18.30
C SER A 180 12.06 22.38 -16.91
N GLY A 181 13.20 22.35 -16.21
CA GLY A 181 13.35 22.85 -14.83
C GLY A 181 12.68 21.96 -13.78
N ILE A 182 12.61 22.46 -12.55
CA ILE A 182 12.09 21.70 -11.39
C ILE A 182 10.55 21.69 -11.29
N THR A 183 9.87 22.64 -11.95
CA THR A 183 8.42 22.82 -11.85
C THR A 183 7.62 21.55 -12.19
N PRO A 184 7.92 20.80 -13.27
CA PRO A 184 7.24 19.54 -13.55
C PRO A 184 7.41 18.50 -12.43
N VAL A 185 8.60 18.42 -11.84
CA VAL A 185 8.89 17.51 -10.72
C VAL A 185 8.00 17.84 -9.51
N LEU A 186 7.85 19.12 -9.19
CA LEU A 186 7.00 19.54 -8.08
C LEU A 186 5.51 19.22 -8.31
N LYS A 187 5.04 19.24 -9.56
CA LYS A 187 3.66 18.83 -9.91
C LYS A 187 3.44 17.33 -9.67
N GLY A 188 4.47 16.51 -9.85
CA GLY A 188 4.41 15.06 -9.62
C GLY A 188 4.30 14.66 -8.15
N ILE A 189 4.68 15.54 -7.20
CA ILE A 189 4.75 15.23 -5.77
C ILE A 189 3.45 14.68 -5.21
N LYS A 190 2.30 15.27 -5.58
CA LYS A 190 1.01 14.81 -5.05
C LYS A 190 0.77 13.37 -5.47
N THR A 191 0.87 13.07 -6.76
CA THR A 191 0.64 11.74 -7.31
C THR A 191 1.59 10.71 -6.71
N THR A 192 2.87 11.05 -6.55
CA THR A 192 3.85 10.12 -5.99
C THR A 192 3.65 9.90 -4.50
N ALA A 193 3.36 10.95 -3.71
CA ALA A 193 3.05 10.79 -2.29
C ALA A 193 1.80 9.91 -2.08
N LEU A 194 0.80 10.02 -2.96
CA LEU A 194 -0.39 9.17 -2.93
C LEU A 194 -0.09 7.71 -3.30
N ALA A 195 0.90 7.44 -4.15
CA ALA A 195 1.32 6.07 -4.44
C ALA A 195 2.05 5.39 -3.26
N PHE A 196 2.54 6.17 -2.29
CA PHE A 196 3.14 5.68 -1.04
C PHE A 196 2.12 5.52 0.09
N THR A 197 0.82 5.44 -0.18
CA THR A 197 -0.15 4.97 0.82
C THR A 197 0.28 3.60 1.35
N GLY A 198 0.23 3.45 2.67
CA GLY A 198 0.71 2.29 3.38
C GLY A 198 1.19 2.62 4.81
N PRO A 199 1.99 3.69 5.04
CA PRO A 199 2.44 4.06 6.38
C PRO A 199 1.30 4.25 7.40
N GLU A 200 0.07 4.53 6.95
CA GLU A 200 -1.11 4.64 7.81
C GLU A 200 -1.42 3.39 8.62
N ILE A 201 -0.94 2.21 8.20
CA ILE A 201 -1.13 0.99 8.98
C ILE A 201 -0.49 1.08 10.37
N MET A 202 0.53 1.94 10.55
CA MET A 202 1.18 2.21 11.84
C MET A 202 0.23 2.81 12.87
N LEU A 203 -0.89 3.42 12.45
CA LEU A 203 -1.94 3.87 13.36
C LEU A 203 -2.65 2.70 14.07
N LEU A 204 -2.53 1.49 13.53
CA LEU A 204 -3.11 0.27 14.07
C LEU A 204 -2.03 -0.66 14.62
N ILE A 205 -1.01 -1.00 13.83
CA ILE A 205 -0.06 -2.08 14.18
C ILE A 205 0.91 -1.70 15.30
N LEU A 206 1.12 -0.40 15.56
CA LEU A 206 1.99 0.04 16.66
C LEU A 206 1.52 -0.51 18.01
N ALA A 207 0.20 -0.61 18.21
CA ALA A 207 -0.39 -1.15 19.44
C ALA A 207 -0.01 -2.63 19.68
N PHE A 208 0.40 -3.34 18.64
CA PHE A 208 0.80 -4.75 18.68
C PHE A 208 2.32 -4.93 18.68
N MET A 209 3.11 -3.86 18.61
CA MET A 209 4.58 -3.98 18.61
C MET A 209 5.11 -4.35 19.99
N LYS A 210 6.12 -5.22 20.03
CA LYS A 210 6.90 -5.53 21.24
C LYS A 210 7.74 -4.33 21.71
N GLU A 211 8.23 -3.52 20.76
CA GLU A 211 9.11 -2.38 21.03
C GLU A 211 8.54 -1.09 20.38
N PRO A 212 7.51 -0.46 20.99
CA PRO A 212 6.86 0.72 20.41
C PRO A 212 7.81 1.91 20.20
N ASN A 213 8.88 2.01 20.98
CA ASN A 213 9.94 3.02 20.82
C ASN A 213 10.67 2.91 19.46
N LYS A 214 10.79 1.70 18.90
CA LYS A 214 11.41 1.45 17.59
C LYS A 214 10.47 1.63 16.39
N ALA A 215 9.21 1.99 16.62
CA ALA A 215 8.21 2.17 15.55
C ALA A 215 8.62 3.20 14.48
N VAL A 216 9.39 4.23 14.84
CA VAL A 216 9.92 5.21 13.86
C VAL A 216 10.88 4.53 12.89
N LYS A 217 11.75 3.65 13.39
CA LYS A 217 12.66 2.87 12.55
C LYS A 217 11.88 1.93 11.62
N ALA A 218 10.82 1.30 12.14
CA ALA A 218 9.97 0.40 11.35
C ALA A 218 9.30 1.13 10.17
N VAL A 219 8.69 2.30 10.40
CA VAL A 219 8.02 3.04 9.31
C VAL A 219 9.01 3.64 8.32
N LEU A 220 10.18 4.12 8.77
CA LEU A 220 11.19 4.70 7.88
C LEU A 220 11.80 3.64 6.97
N ILE A 221 12.28 2.52 7.52
CA ILE A 221 12.80 1.41 6.71
C ILE A 221 11.68 0.81 5.85
N GLY A 222 10.48 0.69 6.43
CA GLY A 222 9.32 0.13 5.76
C GLY A 222 8.87 0.94 4.56
N THR A 223 9.14 2.24 4.54
CA THR A 223 8.87 3.13 3.39
C THR A 223 10.08 3.25 2.46
N ALA A 224 11.32 3.18 3.00
CA ALA A 224 12.55 3.34 2.22
C ALA A 224 12.76 2.20 1.21
N ILE A 225 12.41 0.97 1.58
CA ILE A 225 12.54 -0.19 0.68
C ILE A 225 11.59 -0.04 -0.53
N PRO A 226 10.26 0.17 -0.35
CA PRO A 226 9.37 0.49 -1.47
C PRO A 226 9.83 1.71 -2.27
N LEU A 227 10.33 2.76 -1.62
CA LEU A 227 10.84 3.93 -2.32
C LEU A 227 11.98 3.56 -3.28
N LEU A 228 12.95 2.79 -2.83
CA LEU A 228 14.04 2.31 -3.68
C LEU A 228 13.50 1.50 -4.87
N LEU A 229 12.59 0.56 -4.60
CA LEU A 229 12.00 -0.29 -5.64
C LEU A 229 11.19 0.54 -6.65
N TYR A 230 10.45 1.55 -6.19
CA TYR A 230 9.63 2.43 -7.04
C TYR A 230 10.50 3.32 -7.92
N VAL A 231 11.59 3.87 -7.38
CA VAL A 231 12.56 4.65 -8.17
C VAL A 231 13.19 3.77 -9.25
N ILE A 232 13.67 2.56 -8.89
CA ILE A 232 14.20 1.60 -9.87
C ILE A 232 13.16 1.30 -10.94
N THR A 233 11.90 1.01 -10.54
CA THR A 233 10.82 0.71 -11.47
C THR A 233 10.60 1.83 -12.47
N VAL A 234 10.44 3.07 -12.00
CA VAL A 234 10.19 4.23 -12.86
C VAL A 234 11.37 4.48 -13.80
N VAL A 235 12.59 4.39 -13.30
CA VAL A 235 13.80 4.54 -14.13
C VAL A 235 13.84 3.49 -15.23
N MET A 236 13.64 2.21 -14.90
CA MET A 236 13.65 1.12 -15.88
C MET A 236 12.53 1.25 -16.91
N VAL A 237 11.31 1.57 -16.46
CA VAL A 237 10.14 1.69 -17.34
C VAL A 237 10.24 2.89 -18.29
N ILE A 238 10.68 4.05 -17.80
CA ILE A 238 10.89 5.24 -18.65
C ILE A 238 12.09 5.02 -19.58
N GLY A 239 13.18 4.44 -19.07
CA GLY A 239 14.35 4.10 -19.89
C GLY A 239 14.02 3.13 -21.03
N ALA A 240 13.12 2.16 -20.80
CA ALA A 240 12.71 1.21 -21.82
C ALA A 240 11.69 1.75 -22.83
N PHE A 241 10.74 2.59 -22.39
CA PHE A 241 9.57 2.94 -23.21
C PHE A 241 9.41 4.43 -23.53
N SER A 242 10.26 5.31 -23.01
CA SER A 242 10.08 6.78 -22.99
C SER A 242 8.85 7.25 -22.22
N VAL A 243 8.76 8.55 -21.91
CA VAL A 243 7.58 9.14 -21.23
C VAL A 243 6.31 8.91 -22.05
N ASP A 244 6.35 9.21 -23.35
CA ASP A 244 5.17 9.11 -24.22
C ASP A 244 4.69 7.67 -24.36
N GLY A 245 5.62 6.72 -24.48
CA GLY A 245 5.25 5.30 -24.52
C GLY A 245 4.69 4.79 -23.19
N VAL A 246 5.16 5.29 -22.04
CA VAL A 246 4.66 4.86 -20.73
C VAL A 246 3.22 5.32 -20.51
N VAL A 247 2.85 6.53 -20.93
CA VAL A 247 1.50 7.09 -20.71
C VAL A 247 0.42 6.32 -21.48
N THR A 248 0.76 5.72 -22.62
CA THR A 248 -0.19 4.94 -23.44
C THR A 248 -0.39 3.50 -22.96
N ARG A 249 0.41 3.03 -22.00
CA ARG A 249 0.36 1.65 -21.48
C ARG A 249 -0.50 1.56 -20.24
N THR A 250 -1.41 0.57 -20.18
CA THR A 250 -2.28 0.40 -19.01
C THR A 250 -1.49 -0.02 -17.77
N TRP A 251 -0.53 -0.94 -17.95
CA TRP A 251 0.31 -1.50 -16.89
C TRP A 251 1.79 -1.51 -17.31
N PRO A 252 2.47 -0.34 -17.35
CA PRO A 252 3.80 -0.23 -17.95
C PRO A 252 4.84 -1.18 -17.35
N THR A 253 4.78 -1.43 -16.03
CA THR A 253 5.68 -2.36 -15.34
C THR A 253 5.44 -3.82 -15.78
N LEU A 254 4.20 -4.19 -16.06
CA LEU A 254 3.87 -5.53 -16.56
C LEU A 254 4.27 -5.68 -18.03
N ASP A 255 4.06 -4.64 -18.84
CA ASP A 255 4.49 -4.62 -20.24
C ASP A 255 6.02 -4.69 -20.35
N LEU A 256 6.74 -4.05 -19.41
CA LEU A 256 8.19 -4.18 -19.29
C LEU A 256 8.58 -5.63 -19.04
N ILE A 257 7.96 -6.30 -18.06
CA ILE A 257 8.22 -7.72 -17.77
C ILE A 257 8.03 -8.60 -19.01
N ARG A 258 6.99 -8.33 -19.82
CA ARG A 258 6.66 -9.11 -21.01
C ARG A 258 7.52 -8.80 -22.24
N SER A 259 8.22 -7.66 -22.26
CA SER A 259 9.06 -7.27 -23.40
C SER A 259 10.35 -8.09 -23.55
N TYR A 260 10.69 -8.94 -22.57
CA TYR A 260 11.84 -9.84 -22.65
C TYR A 260 11.37 -11.28 -22.81
N GLU A 261 11.40 -11.79 -24.04
CA GLU A 261 11.31 -13.23 -24.26
C GLU A 261 12.67 -13.87 -23.92
N LEU A 262 12.69 -14.77 -22.93
CA LEU A 262 13.86 -15.63 -22.67
C LEU A 262 13.79 -16.85 -23.58
N THR A 263 14.19 -16.70 -24.84
CA THR A 263 14.36 -17.83 -25.76
C THR A 263 15.54 -18.69 -25.27
N GLY A 264 15.31 -19.95 -24.88
CA GLY A 264 16.38 -20.92 -24.57
C GLY A 264 16.54 -21.40 -23.11
N LEU A 265 15.67 -21.00 -22.18
CA LEU A 265 15.53 -21.62 -20.86
C LEU A 265 14.34 -22.60 -20.86
N ILE A 266 14.33 -23.58 -19.95
CA ILE A 266 13.27 -24.62 -19.83
C ILE A 266 11.86 -24.02 -19.62
N PHE A 267 11.76 -22.73 -19.27
CA PHE A 267 10.50 -22.03 -19.03
C PHE A 267 10.18 -21.02 -20.15
N GLU A 268 9.40 -21.44 -21.15
CA GLU A 268 8.89 -20.57 -22.22
C GLU A 268 7.89 -19.49 -21.71
N ARG A 269 7.40 -19.59 -20.46
CA ARG A 269 6.49 -18.63 -19.80
C ARG A 269 7.06 -18.05 -18.50
N PHE A 270 8.29 -17.53 -18.57
CA PHE A 270 8.94 -16.88 -17.43
C PHE A 270 8.17 -15.64 -16.92
N ASP A 271 7.47 -14.96 -17.84
CA ASP A 271 6.56 -13.85 -17.55
C ASP A 271 5.50 -14.22 -16.49
N SER A 272 4.95 -15.42 -16.56
CA SER A 272 3.86 -15.89 -15.69
C SER A 272 4.31 -16.06 -14.23
N LEU A 273 5.56 -16.46 -13.98
CA LEU A 273 6.13 -16.54 -12.63
C LEU A 273 6.27 -15.16 -11.99
N LEU A 274 6.65 -14.16 -12.77
CA LEU A 274 6.80 -12.79 -12.31
C LEU A 274 5.45 -12.14 -11.97
N LEU A 275 4.37 -12.55 -12.65
CA LEU A 275 3.01 -12.10 -12.34
C LEU A 275 2.48 -12.62 -11.00
N VAL A 276 2.89 -13.83 -10.59
CA VAL A 276 2.49 -14.40 -9.29
C VAL A 276 2.92 -13.50 -8.14
N VAL A 277 4.10 -12.86 -8.24
CA VAL A 277 4.59 -11.91 -7.24
C VAL A 277 3.65 -10.73 -7.04
N TRP A 278 3.16 -10.17 -8.14
CA TRP A 278 2.27 -9.01 -8.07
C TRP A 278 0.88 -9.39 -7.56
N ILE A 279 0.40 -10.57 -7.91
CA ILE A 279 -0.82 -11.13 -7.33
C ILE A 279 -0.65 -11.32 -5.82
N MET A 280 0.50 -11.82 -5.36
CA MET A 280 0.83 -11.91 -3.94
C MET A 280 0.84 -10.52 -3.27
N GLN A 281 1.42 -9.49 -3.89
CA GLN A 281 1.44 -8.13 -3.34
C GLN A 281 0.05 -7.47 -3.26
N MET A 282 -0.82 -7.73 -4.24
CA MET A 282 -2.22 -7.31 -4.14
C MET A 282 -2.96 -8.07 -3.03
N PHE A 283 -2.67 -9.35 -2.85
CA PHE A 283 -3.23 -10.16 -1.78
C PHE A 283 -2.79 -9.70 -0.38
N THR A 284 -1.50 -9.37 -0.18
CA THR A 284 -1.00 -8.84 1.09
C THR A 284 -1.71 -7.52 1.42
N SER A 285 -1.81 -6.62 0.44
CA SER A 285 -2.49 -5.34 0.61
C SER A 285 -3.98 -5.49 0.90
N PHE A 286 -4.68 -6.36 0.17
CA PHE A 286 -6.06 -6.73 0.45
C PHE A 286 -6.23 -7.24 1.89
N THR A 287 -5.33 -8.13 2.34
CA THR A 287 -5.37 -8.72 3.68
C THR A 287 -5.21 -7.67 4.78
N VAL A 288 -4.32 -6.71 4.60
CA VAL A 288 -4.15 -5.59 5.56
C VAL A 288 -5.43 -4.77 5.66
N ASN A 289 -6.04 -4.43 4.52
CA ASN A 289 -7.30 -3.68 4.47
C ASN A 289 -8.44 -4.44 5.16
N HIS A 290 -8.57 -5.74 4.86
CA HIS A 290 -9.57 -6.61 5.43
C HIS A 290 -9.43 -6.73 6.97
N TYR A 291 -8.20 -6.89 7.47
CA TYR A 291 -7.91 -6.91 8.89
C TYR A 291 -8.19 -5.55 9.55
N ALA A 292 -7.71 -4.45 8.95
CA ALA A 292 -7.85 -3.10 9.49
C ALA A 292 -9.31 -2.66 9.62
N ALA A 293 -10.15 -2.96 8.63
CA ALA A 293 -11.59 -2.68 8.68
C ALA A 293 -12.30 -3.55 9.73
N SER A 294 -11.99 -4.85 9.79
CA SER A 294 -12.59 -5.78 10.76
C SER A 294 -12.23 -5.40 12.20
N LEU A 295 -10.96 -5.06 12.44
CA LEU A 295 -10.48 -4.58 13.75
C LEU A 295 -11.15 -3.27 14.15
N GLY A 296 -11.34 -2.35 13.20
CA GLY A 296 -12.01 -1.08 13.45
C GLY A 296 -13.46 -1.26 13.87
N LEU A 297 -14.25 -2.05 13.14
CA LEU A 297 -15.62 -2.33 13.51
C LEU A 297 -15.71 -3.04 14.87
N SER A 298 -14.84 -4.04 15.09
CA SER A 298 -14.73 -4.75 16.36
C SER A 298 -14.51 -3.81 17.55
N GLN A 299 -13.57 -2.86 17.43
CA GLN A 299 -13.24 -1.91 18.49
C GLN A 299 -14.28 -0.79 18.64
N LEU A 300 -14.92 -0.36 17.55
CA LEU A 300 -15.97 0.67 17.56
C LEU A 300 -17.23 0.18 18.29
N PHE A 301 -17.61 -1.07 18.02
CA PHE A 301 -18.79 -1.72 18.61
C PHE A 301 -18.47 -2.50 19.90
N GLN A 302 -17.19 -2.60 20.27
CA GLN A 302 -16.73 -3.34 21.46
C GLN A 302 -17.19 -4.81 21.47
N LYS A 303 -17.11 -5.45 20.31
CA LYS A 303 -17.52 -6.85 20.09
C LYS A 303 -16.34 -7.68 19.61
N ASN A 304 -16.49 -9.01 19.63
CA ASN A 304 -15.45 -9.91 19.11
C ASN A 304 -15.16 -9.58 17.63
N ILE A 305 -13.91 -9.71 17.19
CA ILE A 305 -13.50 -9.39 15.81
C ILE A 305 -14.04 -10.40 14.79
N HIS A 306 -14.24 -11.67 15.18
CA HIS A 306 -14.59 -12.74 14.26
C HIS A 306 -15.84 -12.47 13.43
N PRO A 307 -17.00 -12.03 13.98
CA PRO A 307 -18.16 -11.69 13.16
C PRO A 307 -17.87 -10.62 12.10
N PHE A 308 -17.05 -9.62 12.43
CA PHE A 308 -16.70 -8.56 11.48
C PHE A 308 -15.75 -9.04 10.39
N MET A 309 -14.87 -10.01 10.67
CA MET A 309 -14.04 -10.65 9.63
C MET A 309 -14.90 -11.27 8.53
N TYR A 310 -16.03 -11.91 8.88
CA TYR A 310 -16.96 -12.42 7.87
C TYR A 310 -17.83 -11.31 7.26
N GLY A 311 -18.33 -10.40 8.09
CA GLY A 311 -19.27 -9.36 7.66
C GLY A 311 -18.67 -8.30 6.71
N VAL A 312 -17.35 -8.06 6.79
CA VAL A 312 -16.64 -7.11 5.93
C VAL A 312 -16.47 -7.63 4.50
N LEU A 313 -16.31 -8.95 4.31
CA LEU A 313 -16.11 -9.56 3.00
C LEU A 313 -17.18 -9.17 1.96
N PRO A 314 -18.49 -9.39 2.18
CA PRO A 314 -19.50 -9.03 1.19
C PRO A 314 -19.48 -7.53 0.86
N VAL A 315 -19.18 -6.67 1.84
CA VAL A 315 -19.05 -5.22 1.61
C VAL A 315 -17.88 -4.92 0.68
N ILE A 316 -16.70 -5.48 0.95
CA ILE A 316 -15.52 -5.31 0.09
C ILE A 316 -15.79 -5.85 -1.32
N TYR A 317 -16.46 -7.01 -1.44
CA TYR A 317 -16.84 -7.57 -2.73
C TYR A 317 -17.78 -6.64 -3.51
N LEU A 318 -18.83 -6.13 -2.88
CA LEU A 318 -19.75 -5.19 -3.52
C LEU A 318 -19.03 -3.93 -3.99
N ILE A 319 -18.15 -3.35 -3.16
CA ILE A 319 -17.31 -2.22 -3.55
C ILE A 319 -16.46 -2.56 -4.77
N SER A 320 -15.85 -3.75 -4.81
CA SER A 320 -15.03 -4.18 -5.95
C SER A 320 -15.82 -4.29 -7.25
N MET A 321 -17.15 -4.48 -7.18
CA MET A 321 -18.02 -4.56 -8.36
C MET A 321 -18.53 -3.19 -8.85
N ILE A 322 -18.33 -2.10 -8.08
CA ILE A 322 -18.76 -0.75 -8.48
C ILE A 322 -18.07 -0.28 -9.78
N PRO A 323 -16.73 -0.44 -9.96
CA PRO A 323 -16.06 -0.02 -11.19
C PRO A 323 -16.42 -0.91 -12.39
N LYS A 324 -17.02 -0.30 -13.42
CA LYS A 324 -17.50 -1.00 -14.61
C LYS A 324 -16.37 -1.40 -15.56
N ASN A 325 -15.31 -0.60 -15.61
CA ASN A 325 -14.14 -0.78 -16.47
C ASN A 325 -12.85 -0.36 -15.73
N ILE A 326 -11.71 -0.57 -16.37
CA ILE A 326 -10.39 -0.27 -15.79
C ILE A 326 -10.18 1.22 -15.48
N ASN A 327 -10.74 2.14 -16.28
CA ASN A 327 -10.62 3.57 -16.03
C ASN A 327 -11.36 3.97 -14.76
N ASP A 328 -12.52 3.36 -14.49
CA ASP A 328 -13.24 3.57 -13.23
C ASP A 328 -12.47 2.98 -12.03
N VAL A 329 -11.69 1.90 -12.22
CA VAL A 329 -10.78 1.39 -11.17
C VAL A 329 -9.71 2.42 -10.82
N PHE A 330 -9.09 3.04 -11.82
CA PHE A 330 -8.10 4.11 -11.59
C PHE A 330 -8.72 5.33 -10.89
N LYS A 331 -9.94 5.75 -11.27
CA LYS A 331 -10.67 6.83 -10.57
C LYS A 331 -10.92 6.51 -9.09
N VAL A 332 -11.25 5.26 -8.77
CA VAL A 332 -11.38 4.83 -7.37
C VAL A 332 -10.02 4.92 -6.67
N GLY A 333 -8.93 4.49 -7.33
CA GLY A 333 -7.57 4.67 -6.83
C GLY A 333 -7.23 6.13 -6.50
N ASP A 334 -7.53 7.06 -7.42
CA ASP A 334 -7.33 8.49 -7.21
C ASP A 334 -8.17 9.03 -6.06
N MET A 335 -9.44 8.62 -5.96
CA MET A 335 -10.33 8.99 -4.87
C MET A 335 -9.77 8.52 -3.51
N VAL A 336 -9.31 7.27 -3.44
CA VAL A 336 -8.71 6.68 -2.23
C VAL A 336 -7.43 7.41 -1.86
N GLY A 337 -6.54 7.70 -2.83
CA GLY A 337 -5.35 8.51 -2.59
C GLY A 337 -5.69 9.89 -2.01
N ASN A 338 -6.62 10.63 -2.64
CA ASN A 338 -7.03 11.94 -2.12
C ASN A 338 -7.63 11.84 -0.71
N ALA A 339 -8.41 10.80 -0.40
CA ALA A 339 -8.92 10.55 0.94
C ALA A 339 -7.77 10.27 1.93
N ALA A 340 -6.74 9.53 1.51
CA ALA A 340 -5.58 9.23 2.34
C ALA A 340 -4.83 10.49 2.78
N LEU A 341 -4.68 11.49 1.90
CA LEU A 341 -4.05 12.76 2.22
C LEU A 341 -4.76 13.46 3.39
N VAL A 342 -6.09 13.46 3.39
CA VAL A 342 -6.90 14.06 4.46
C VAL A 342 -6.85 13.21 5.73
N LEU A 343 -7.09 11.91 5.61
CA LEU A 343 -7.24 11.00 6.76
C LEU A 343 -5.92 10.62 7.44
N PHE A 344 -4.80 10.66 6.71
CA PHE A 344 -3.50 10.19 7.20
C PHE A 344 -2.39 11.24 7.10
N GLY A 345 -2.58 12.30 6.31
CA GLY A 345 -1.73 13.49 6.36
C GLY A 345 -2.25 14.50 7.39
N PHE A 346 -3.44 15.05 7.16
CA PHE A 346 -3.97 16.15 7.96
C PHE A 346 -4.48 15.69 9.34
N LEU A 347 -5.32 14.65 9.39
CA LEU A 347 -5.98 14.23 10.62
C LEU A 347 -5.00 13.77 11.74
N PRO A 348 -3.95 12.97 11.49
CA PRO A 348 -3.01 12.59 12.54
C PRO A 348 -2.21 13.78 13.06
N LEU A 349 -1.85 14.74 12.18
CA LEU A 349 -1.18 15.98 12.59
C LEU A 349 -2.08 16.81 13.51
N LEU A 350 -3.35 16.98 13.13
CA LEU A 350 -4.35 17.69 13.94
C LEU A 350 -4.51 17.02 15.32
N LEU A 351 -4.69 15.70 15.36
CA LEU A 351 -4.84 14.96 16.62
C LEU A 351 -3.57 15.00 17.47
N LEU A 352 -2.38 15.00 16.86
CA LEU A 352 -1.12 15.13 17.57
C LEU A 352 -1.01 16.50 18.25
N ILE A 353 -1.40 17.58 17.55
CA ILE A 353 -1.42 18.94 18.10
C ILE A 353 -2.42 19.02 19.26
N ILE A 354 -3.68 18.59 19.06
CA ILE A 354 -4.71 18.60 20.12
C ILE A 354 -4.25 17.81 21.35
N SER A 355 -3.66 16.63 21.12
CA SER A 355 -3.14 15.81 22.21
C SER A 355 -2.01 16.51 22.97
N LYS A 356 -1.14 17.29 22.28
CA LYS A 356 -0.02 18.02 22.94
C LYS A 356 -0.55 19.16 23.79
N VAL A 357 -1.51 19.93 23.26
CA VAL A 357 -2.13 21.05 23.97
C VAL A 357 -2.89 20.59 25.22
N LYS A 358 -3.57 19.44 25.17
CA LYS A 358 -4.27 18.89 26.34
C LYS A 358 -3.36 18.33 27.43
N GLY A 359 -2.03 18.39 27.29
CA GLY A 359 -1.08 17.93 28.32
C GLY A 359 -1.09 16.42 28.62
N ARG A 360 -1.90 15.63 27.91
CA ARG A 360 -2.02 14.19 28.14
C ARG A 360 -0.82 13.44 27.56
N LYS A 361 0.30 13.40 28.28
CA LYS A 361 1.25 12.29 28.16
C LYS A 361 0.68 11.16 29.01
N TYR A 362 0.20 10.09 28.37
CA TYR A 362 -0.04 8.84 29.10
C TYR A 362 1.36 8.23 29.28
N GLU A 363 1.99 8.53 30.41
CA GLU A 363 3.29 7.99 30.77
C GLU A 363 3.22 6.45 30.80
N THR A 364 4.12 5.83 30.05
CA THR A 364 4.52 4.44 30.28
C THR A 364 5.15 4.37 31.67
N ASN A 365 4.40 3.90 32.66
CA ASN A 365 5.01 3.22 33.79
C ASN A 365 5.61 1.93 33.25
N LEU A 366 6.88 1.98 32.86
CA LEU A 366 7.74 0.81 32.66
C LEU A 366 8.80 0.82 33.77
#